data_AF-A0A392MSV4-F1
#
_entry.id   AF-A0A392MSV4-F1
#
_cell.length_a   1.000
_cell.length_b   1.000
_cell.length_c   1.000
_cell.angle_alpha   90.00
_cell.angle_beta   90.00
_cell.angle_gamma   90.00
#
_symmetry.space_group_name_H-M   'P 1'
#
loop_
_entity.id
_entity.type
_entity.pdbx_description
1 polymer ?
#
loop_
_entity_poly.entity_id
_entity_poly.type
_entity_poly.pdbx_seq_one_letter_code
_entity_poly.pdbx_strand_id
1 'polypeptide(L)'
;MERKSCNEADIVDQSFILPINFNKLVVFVSRYFIGTHIFPDVLLNDIAGPEGDPLLLSLKLSVDVLVVSCPCALGLATPTAILVGTSLGARKGLLIRGGDVLERLAGVNYIALDK
;
A
#
# COMPACT_ATOMS: atom_id res chain seq x y z
N MET A 1 -31.01 -6.91 4.02
CA MET A 1 -31.04 -5.77 3.09
C MET A 1 -29.61 -5.19 2.95
N GLU A 2 -28.60 -6.05 2.77
CA GLU A 2 -27.17 -5.75 3.07
C GLU A 2 -26.22 -6.03 1.88
N ARG A 3 -26.69 -5.91 0.64
CA ARG A 3 -25.85 -6.18 -0.55
C ARG A 3 -25.81 -4.98 -1.49
N LYS A 4 -25.08 -3.92 -1.13
CA LYS A 4 -24.63 -2.84 -2.05
C LYS A 4 -23.36 -2.11 -1.57
N SER A 5 -22.47 -2.74 -0.80
CA SER A 5 -21.19 -2.13 -0.39
C SER A 5 -19.98 -2.85 -1.00
N CYS A 6 -20.16 -3.51 -2.14
CA CYS A 6 -19.12 -4.26 -2.84
C CYS A 6 -18.92 -3.64 -4.23
N ASN A 7 -18.59 -2.34 -4.32
CA ASN A 7 -18.47 -1.71 -5.63
C ASN A 7 -17.24 -0.84 -5.83
N GLU A 8 -16.76 -0.07 -4.85
CA GLU A 8 -15.58 0.78 -5.10
C GLU A 8 -14.34 0.31 -4.34
N ALA A 9 -14.43 0.01 -3.04
CA ALA A 9 -13.26 -0.43 -2.26
C ALA A 9 -12.67 -1.77 -2.74
N ASP A 10 -13.51 -2.77 -3.05
CA ASP A 10 -13.07 -4.06 -3.63
C ASP A 10 -12.57 -3.91 -5.08
N ILE A 11 -13.13 -2.97 -5.87
CA ILE A 11 -12.65 -2.70 -7.23
C ILE A 11 -11.29 -2.01 -7.21
N VAL A 12 -11.01 -1.14 -6.24
CA VAL A 12 -9.70 -0.51 -6.09
C VAL A 12 -8.65 -1.54 -5.68
N ASP A 13 -8.95 -2.45 -4.75
CA ASP A 13 -8.03 -3.52 -4.33
C ASP A 13 -7.75 -4.51 -5.48
N GLN A 14 -8.81 -4.92 -6.20
CA GLN A 14 -8.70 -5.84 -7.34
C GLN A 14 -8.11 -5.19 -8.60
N SER A 15 -8.31 -3.88 -8.81
CA SER A 15 -7.63 -3.10 -9.85
C SER A 15 -6.18 -2.81 -9.50
N PHE A 16 -5.81 -2.83 -8.22
CA PHE A 16 -4.42 -2.64 -7.80
C PHE A 16 -3.59 -3.89 -7.96
N ILE A 17 -4.13 -5.10 -7.73
CA ILE A 17 -3.38 -6.37 -7.83
C ILE A 17 -2.58 -6.52 -9.14
N LEU A 18 -3.15 -6.14 -10.29
CA LEU A 18 -2.47 -6.21 -11.58
C LEU A 18 -1.26 -5.25 -11.66
N PRO A 19 -1.38 -3.95 -11.34
CA PRO A 19 -0.23 -3.05 -11.29
C PRO A 19 0.75 -3.31 -10.13
N ILE A 20 0.36 -3.87 -8.97
CA ILE A 20 1.36 -4.24 -7.94
C ILE A 20 2.24 -5.40 -8.41
N ASN A 21 1.67 -6.39 -9.11
CA ASN A 21 2.45 -7.47 -9.68
C ASN A 21 3.38 -6.96 -10.80
N PHE A 22 2.91 -6.02 -11.63
CA PHE A 22 3.74 -5.37 -12.64
C PHE A 22 4.84 -4.51 -12.03
N ASN A 23 4.54 -3.75 -10.97
CA ASN A 23 5.51 -2.91 -10.27
C ASN A 23 6.54 -3.77 -9.53
N LYS A 24 6.15 -4.90 -8.92
CA LYS A 24 7.09 -5.89 -8.38
C LYS A 24 8.03 -6.41 -9.46
N LEU A 25 7.52 -6.75 -10.64
CA LEU A 25 8.33 -7.18 -11.78
C LEU A 25 9.28 -6.07 -12.25
N VAL A 26 8.80 -4.83 -12.35
CA VAL A 26 9.61 -3.66 -12.75
C VAL A 26 10.70 -3.34 -11.74
N VAL A 27 10.38 -3.38 -10.43
CA VAL A 27 11.37 -3.16 -9.36
C VAL A 27 12.37 -4.32 -9.32
N PHE A 28 11.91 -5.57 -9.51
CA PHE A 28 12.78 -6.74 -9.60
C PHE A 28 13.73 -6.63 -10.81
N VAL A 29 13.23 -6.30 -12.00
CA VAL A 29 14.04 -6.14 -13.22
C VAL A 29 14.98 -4.94 -13.10
N SER A 30 14.50 -3.80 -12.63
CA SER A 30 15.32 -2.59 -12.44
C SER A 30 16.42 -2.82 -11.42
N ARG A 31 16.12 -3.52 -10.32
CA ARG A 31 17.09 -3.81 -9.26
C ARG A 31 17.98 -5.00 -9.58
N TYR A 32 17.55 -5.96 -10.40
CA TYR A 32 18.41 -7.01 -10.97
C TYR A 32 19.41 -6.40 -11.97
N PHE A 33 18.98 -5.45 -12.80
CA PHE A 33 19.83 -4.79 -13.79
C PHE A 33 20.83 -3.81 -13.13
N ILE A 34 20.42 -3.02 -12.14
CA ILE A 34 21.32 -2.16 -11.34
C ILE A 34 22.18 -3.01 -10.37
N GLY A 35 21.60 -4.04 -9.75
CA GLY A 35 22.23 -4.87 -8.74
C GLY A 35 23.32 -5.79 -9.29
N THR A 36 23.27 -6.13 -10.58
CA THR A 36 24.36 -6.86 -11.24
C THR A 36 25.45 -5.94 -11.78
N HIS A 37 25.16 -4.67 -12.07
CA HIS A 37 26.10 -3.74 -12.72
C HIS A 37 26.82 -2.74 -11.79
N ILE A 38 26.25 -2.36 -10.65
CA ILE A 38 26.81 -1.34 -9.72
C ILE A 38 27.33 -1.95 -8.41
N PHE A 39 26.90 -3.17 -8.10
CA PHE A 39 27.21 -3.86 -6.86
C PHE A 39 28.30 -4.95 -6.90
N PRO A 40 29.08 -5.21 -7.97
CA PRO A 40 30.25 -6.06 -7.80
C PRO A 40 31.34 -5.35 -6.98
N ASP A 41 31.52 -4.03 -7.13
CA ASP A 41 32.67 -3.31 -6.56
C ASP A 41 32.39 -2.67 -5.18
N VAL A 42 31.20 -2.11 -4.96
CA VAL A 42 30.88 -1.37 -3.71
C VAL A 42 30.46 -2.32 -2.56
N LEU A 43 29.88 -3.49 -2.88
CA LEU A 43 29.60 -4.56 -1.91
C LEU A 43 30.85 -5.38 -1.58
N LEU A 44 31.82 -5.52 -2.50
CA LEU A 44 33.13 -6.12 -2.18
C LEU A 44 33.90 -5.27 -1.16
N ASN A 45 33.80 -3.94 -1.24
CA ASN A 45 34.57 -3.05 -0.36
C ASN A 45 34.00 -2.94 1.07
N ASP A 46 32.68 -3.15 1.24
CA ASP A 46 32.02 -3.18 2.56
C ASP A 46 32.07 -4.58 3.22
N ILE A 47 32.19 -5.65 2.42
CA ILE A 47 32.25 -7.06 2.89
C ILE A 47 33.68 -7.63 2.90
N ALA A 48 34.67 -7.00 2.26
CA ALA A 48 36.10 -7.34 2.40
C ALA A 48 36.70 -6.90 3.75
N GLY A 49 35.89 -6.86 4.81
CA GLY A 49 36.37 -7.27 6.12
C GLY A 49 36.66 -8.78 6.08
N PRO A 50 37.73 -9.27 6.70
CA PRO A 50 38.34 -10.59 6.44
C PRO A 50 37.48 -11.85 6.71
N GLU A 51 36.20 -11.73 7.07
CA GLU A 51 35.29 -12.84 7.44
C GLU A 51 33.93 -12.68 6.73
N GLY A 52 33.92 -12.69 5.40
CA GLY A 52 32.72 -12.50 4.59
C GLY A 52 31.86 -13.77 4.50
N ASP A 53 30.91 -13.94 5.42
CA ASP A 53 29.99 -15.09 5.41
C ASP A 53 28.95 -14.99 4.26
N PRO A 54 28.95 -15.91 3.26
CA PRO A 54 28.01 -15.89 2.14
C PRO A 54 26.54 -16.06 2.56
N LEU A 55 26.30 -16.54 3.79
CA LEU A 55 24.97 -16.63 4.38
C LEU A 55 24.36 -15.27 4.69
N LEU A 56 25.14 -14.30 5.19
CA LEU A 56 24.63 -12.99 5.60
C LEU A 56 24.18 -12.18 4.37
N LEU A 57 24.92 -12.31 3.27
CA LEU A 57 24.59 -11.70 1.99
C LEU A 57 23.23 -12.17 1.46
N SER A 58 23.03 -13.49 1.40
CA SER A 58 21.79 -14.09 0.89
C SER A 58 20.57 -13.70 1.73
N LEU A 59 20.73 -13.59 3.04
CA LEU A 59 19.66 -13.23 3.97
C LEU A 59 19.25 -11.74 3.81
N LYS A 60 20.21 -10.85 3.56
CA LYS A 60 19.97 -9.40 3.36
C LYS A 60 19.21 -9.12 2.05
N LEU A 61 19.59 -9.79 0.96
CA LEU A 61 18.87 -9.69 -0.33
C LEU A 61 17.44 -10.25 -0.23
N SER A 62 17.23 -11.35 0.50
CA SER A 62 15.91 -11.94 0.69
C SER A 62 14.92 -11.00 1.40
N VAL A 63 15.37 -10.35 2.47
CA VAL A 63 14.53 -9.42 3.26
C VAL A 63 14.17 -8.16 2.48
N ASP A 64 15.10 -7.60 1.70
CA ASP A 64 14.88 -6.40 0.89
C ASP A 64 13.73 -6.59 -0.13
N VAL A 65 13.70 -7.74 -0.81
CA VAL A 65 12.63 -8.09 -1.76
C VAL A 65 11.29 -8.30 -1.06
N LEU A 66 11.29 -8.94 0.11
CA LEU A 66 10.07 -9.17 0.90
C LEU A 66 9.41 -7.85 1.31
N VAL A 67 10.20 -6.88 1.80
CA VAL A 67 9.71 -5.56 2.26
C VAL A 67 9.18 -4.73 1.10
N VAL A 68 9.91 -4.67 -0.03
CA VAL A 68 9.42 -3.99 -1.25
C VAL A 68 8.08 -4.57 -1.72
N SER A 69 7.84 -5.84 -1.41
CA SER A 69 6.68 -6.56 -1.90
C SER A 69 5.41 -6.42 -1.03
N CYS A 70 5.48 -5.84 0.18
CA CYS A 70 4.32 -5.75 1.08
C CYS A 70 3.42 -4.57 0.64
N PRO A 71 2.26 -4.79 -0.03
CA PRO A 71 1.32 -3.71 -0.35
C PRO A 71 0.50 -3.27 0.88
N CYS A 72 1.00 -3.56 2.07
CA CYS A 72 0.26 -3.67 3.32
C CYS A 72 -0.29 -2.32 3.82
N ALA A 73 0.32 -1.21 3.38
CA ALA A 73 -0.17 0.14 3.66
C ALA A 73 -1.32 0.58 2.73
N LEU A 74 -1.39 0.06 1.49
CA LEU A 74 -2.41 0.48 0.52
C LEU A 74 -3.80 0.00 0.91
N GLY A 75 -3.95 -1.28 1.26
CA GLY A 75 -5.27 -1.84 1.62
C GLY A 75 -5.82 -1.31 2.95
N LEU A 76 -4.96 -0.83 3.85
CA LEU A 76 -5.37 -0.24 5.12
C LEU A 76 -5.73 1.25 5.03
N ALA A 77 -5.29 1.96 3.99
CA ALA A 77 -5.51 3.41 3.88
C ALA A 77 -7.01 3.77 3.84
N THR A 78 -7.80 3.07 3.04
CA THR A 78 -9.25 3.32 2.86
C THR A 78 -10.08 2.99 4.12
N PRO A 79 -9.97 1.81 4.75
CA PRO A 79 -10.74 1.51 5.96
C PRO A 79 -10.32 2.38 7.15
N THR A 80 -9.04 2.76 7.24
CA THR A 80 -8.59 3.66 8.31
C THR A 80 -9.13 5.08 8.14
N ALA A 81 -9.17 5.60 6.91
CA ALA A 81 -9.78 6.90 6.62
C ALA A 81 -11.28 6.93 6.97
N ILE A 82 -12.04 5.90 6.58
CA ILE A 82 -13.48 5.82 6.87
C ILE A 82 -13.73 5.63 8.37
N LEU A 83 -12.95 4.77 9.04
CA LEU A 83 -13.08 4.51 10.48
C LEU A 83 -12.77 5.77 11.30
N VAL A 84 -11.67 6.46 11.00
CA VAL A 84 -11.30 7.67 11.72
C VAL A 84 -12.27 8.82 11.38
N GLY A 85 -12.65 9.00 10.13
CA GLY A 85 -13.62 10.02 9.70
C GLY A 85 -14.99 9.87 10.37
N THR A 86 -15.53 8.65 10.41
CA THR A 86 -16.80 8.36 11.10
C THR A 86 -16.67 8.51 12.62
N SER A 87 -15.55 8.12 13.22
CA SER A 87 -15.32 8.30 14.66
C SER A 87 -15.28 9.78 15.08
N LEU A 88 -14.72 10.65 14.24
CA LEU A 88 -14.71 12.10 14.43
C LEU A 88 -16.10 12.71 14.23
N GLY A 89 -16.86 12.24 13.23
CA GLY A 89 -18.25 12.65 13.00
C GLY A 89 -19.18 12.29 14.15
N ALA A 90 -19.03 11.08 14.70
CA ALA A 90 -19.82 10.60 15.83
C ALA A 90 -19.64 11.47 17.08
N ARG A 91 -18.41 11.94 17.35
CA ARG A 91 -18.13 12.89 18.45
C ARG A 91 -18.81 14.25 18.28
N LYS A 92 -19.16 14.63 17.05
CA LYS A 92 -19.88 15.87 16.72
C LYS A 92 -21.39 15.67 16.61
N GLY A 93 -21.91 14.48 16.96
CA GLY A 93 -23.34 14.16 16.86
C GLY A 93 -23.81 13.76 15.46
N LEU A 94 -22.90 13.52 14.51
CA LEU A 94 -23.21 13.04 13.16
C LEU A 94 -23.10 11.52 13.10
N LEU A 95 -24.23 10.83 13.05
CA LEU A 95 -24.29 9.37 12.92
C LEU A 95 -24.34 8.98 11.43
N ILE A 96 -23.18 8.64 10.88
CA ILE A 96 -23.03 8.27 9.47
C ILE A 96 -23.15 6.76 9.32
N ARG A 97 -24.13 6.28 8.54
CA ARG A 97 -24.31 4.85 8.26
C ARG A 97 -23.61 4.47 6.96
N GLY A 98 -22.49 3.75 7.09
CA GLY A 98 -21.74 3.17 5.97
C GLY A 98 -20.69 4.12 5.38
N GLY A 99 -19.65 3.52 4.78
CA GLY A 99 -18.53 4.26 4.15
C GLY A 99 -18.88 4.95 2.83
N ASP A 100 -19.83 4.38 2.07
CA ASP A 100 -20.29 4.89 0.77
C ASP A 100 -20.89 6.30 0.87
N VAL A 101 -21.55 6.61 2.00
CA VAL A 101 -22.09 7.96 2.27
C VAL A 101 -20.96 8.97 2.45
N LEU A 102 -19.85 8.58 3.08
CA LEU A 102 -18.69 9.43 3.31
C LEU A 102 -17.94 9.72 1.99
N GLU A 103 -17.84 8.73 1.11
CA GLU A 103 -17.28 8.89 -0.24
C GLU A 103 -18.14 9.82 -1.10
N ARG A 104 -19.46 9.66 -1.09
CA ARG A 104 -20.36 10.55 -1.83
C ARG A 104 -20.34 11.97 -1.28
N LEU A 105 -20.30 12.13 0.04
CA LEU A 105 -20.18 13.44 0.70
C LEU A 105 -18.94 14.22 0.27
N ALA A 106 -17.83 13.53 -0.06
CA ALA A 106 -16.62 14.19 -0.54
C ALA A 106 -16.81 14.96 -1.87
N GLY A 107 -17.81 14.58 -2.68
CA GLY A 107 -18.16 15.25 -3.94
C GLY A 107 -19.39 16.15 -3.88
N VAL A 108 -20.08 16.24 -2.74
CA VAL A 108 -21.30 17.06 -2.61
C VAL A 108 -20.92 18.54 -2.45
N ASN A 109 -21.40 19.37 -3.38
CA ASN A 109 -21.17 20.82 -3.38
C ASN A 109 -22.43 21.63 -3.01
N TYR A 110 -23.60 21.00 -3.04
CA TYR A 110 -24.89 21.66 -2.82
C TYR A 110 -25.64 20.99 -1.68
N ILE A 111 -26.15 21.80 -0.74
CA ILE A 111 -26.95 21.35 0.39
C ILE A 111 -28.33 21.99 0.26
N ALA A 112 -29.35 21.16 0.07
CA ALA A 112 -30.74 21.61 0.16
C ALA A 112 -31.26 21.36 1.57
N LEU A 113 -31.72 22.42 2.24
CA LEU A 113 -32.35 22.34 3.54
C LEU A 113 -33.86 22.41 3.34
N ASP A 114 -34.58 21.39 3.79
CA ASP A 114 -36.03 21.43 3.88
C ASP A 114 -36.42 22.29 5.08
N LYS A 115 -37.38 23.20 4.90
CA LYS A 115 -37.75 24.22 5.90
C LYS A 115 -38.85 23.72 6.84
#